data_AF-A0A8J4M0P4-F1
#
_entry.id   AF-A0A8J4M0P4-F1
#
_cell.length_a   1.000
_cell.length_b   1.000
_cell.length_c   1.000
_cell.angle_alpha   90.00
_cell.angle_beta   90.00
_cell.angle_gamma   90.00
#
_symmetry.space_group_name_H-M   'P 1'
#
loop_
_entity.id
_entity.type
_entity.pdbx_description
1 polymer ?
#
loop_
_entity_poly.entity_id
_entity_poly.type
_entity_poly.pdbx_seq_one_letter_code
_entity_poly.pdbx_strand_id
1 'polypeptide(L)'
;MHYVSFAIDWIMVIVFSLSFFSKLFTFDNFILHIRSYKIVPSKWVAYSATIILIIEMLIVLGFAVGDVVLTNMTTILLLVAFSVMLKLKKETDDCGCFGDISWLNRLPLLRNAILIFLVAIDLFIHTREFMFGQNIIAICTFLGVGAYILVKAVVDRKRLEKWVLEIKRFTGDNQSRTIIFLDYNQPNLKEIERVLLDYPTQAIIILKGPAWLIKIKEAAWKQHIVIDSSCLKKLGKLDYQKPKIVVRQNRKWKIISEVTEYMKDQAEKKSEPVYPI
;
A
#
# COMPACT_ATOMS: atom_id res chain seq x y z
N MET A 1 -8.44 35.42 10.55
CA MET A 1 -7.32 34.71 9.90
C MET A 1 -6.90 33.45 10.66
N HIS A 2 -6.84 33.49 12.01
CA HIS A 2 -6.51 32.31 12.84
C HIS A 2 -7.32 31.04 12.54
N TYR A 3 -8.62 31.13 12.26
CA TYR A 3 -9.45 29.96 11.93
C TYR A 3 -9.01 29.25 10.65
N VAL A 4 -8.46 29.98 9.67
CA VAL A 4 -8.01 29.40 8.39
C VAL A 4 -6.73 28.59 8.63
N SER A 5 -5.75 29.15 9.33
CA SER A 5 -4.50 28.44 9.68
C SER A 5 -4.80 27.19 10.52
N PHE A 6 -5.68 27.32 11.52
CA PHE A 6 -6.13 26.17 12.32
C PHE A 6 -6.80 25.07 11.48
N ALA A 7 -7.67 25.45 10.53
CA ALA A 7 -8.32 24.48 9.65
C ALA A 7 -7.31 23.77 8.75
N ILE A 8 -6.32 24.50 8.22
CA ILE A 8 -5.24 23.91 7.41
C ILE A 8 -4.44 22.93 8.27
N ASP A 9 -3.95 23.34 9.45
CA ASP A 9 -3.20 22.48 10.36
C ASP A 9 -3.95 21.19 10.69
N TRP A 10 -5.24 21.30 10.99
CA TRP A 10 -6.05 20.13 11.30
C TRP A 10 -6.22 19.18 10.11
N ILE A 11 -6.45 19.71 8.91
CA ILE A 11 -6.47 18.91 7.67
C ILE A 11 -5.13 18.20 7.46
N MET A 12 -4.02 18.91 7.67
CA MET A 12 -2.67 18.36 7.50
C MET A 12 -2.39 17.26 8.51
N VAL A 13 -2.77 17.44 9.78
CA VAL A 13 -2.69 16.40 10.81
C VAL A 13 -3.49 15.17 10.38
N ILE A 14 -4.74 15.31 9.92
CA ILE A 14 -5.56 14.17 9.47
C ILE A 14 -4.88 13.44 8.31
N VAL A 15 -4.46 14.17 7.26
CA VAL A 15 -3.90 13.59 6.04
C VAL A 15 -2.59 12.86 6.33
N PHE A 16 -1.66 13.48 7.05
CA PHE A 16 -0.38 12.87 7.37
C PHE A 16 -0.52 11.74 8.40
N SER A 17 -1.47 11.82 9.34
CA SER A 17 -1.80 10.70 10.24
C SER A 17 -2.29 9.48 9.46
N LEU A 18 -3.22 9.68 8.52
CA LEU A 18 -3.72 8.61 7.67
C LEU A 18 -2.60 7.97 6.85
N SER A 19 -1.71 8.81 6.28
CA SER A 19 -0.56 8.35 5.50
C SER A 19 0.41 7.52 6.36
N PHE A 20 0.78 8.05 7.54
CA PHE A 20 1.70 7.44 8.49
C PHE A 20 1.18 6.07 8.97
N PHE A 21 -0.04 6.04 9.53
CA PHE A 21 -0.59 4.79 10.08
C PHE A 21 -0.85 3.75 9.01
N SER A 22 -1.32 4.14 7.82
CA SER A 22 -1.49 3.19 6.72
C SER A 22 -0.17 2.51 6.37
N LYS A 23 0.93 3.26 6.25
CA LYS A 23 2.25 2.72 5.93
C LYS A 23 2.85 1.92 7.08
N LEU A 24 2.64 2.35 8.32
CA LEU A 24 3.12 1.65 9.51
C LEU A 24 2.52 0.24 9.61
N PHE A 25 1.20 0.11 9.40
CA PHE A 25 0.52 -1.18 9.49
C PHE A 25 0.76 -2.08 8.26
N THR A 26 1.09 -1.52 7.10
CA THR A 26 1.43 -2.26 5.88
C THR A 26 2.88 -2.02 5.44
N PHE A 27 3.81 -2.06 6.39
CA PHE A 27 5.21 -1.68 6.15
C PHE A 27 5.91 -2.51 5.06
N ASP A 28 5.65 -3.82 5.01
CA ASP A 28 6.21 -4.69 3.96
C ASP A 28 5.77 -4.25 2.55
N ASN A 29 4.50 -3.86 2.40
CA ASN A 29 3.99 -3.33 1.13
C ASN A 29 4.60 -1.98 0.80
N PHE A 30 4.84 -1.15 1.82
CA PHE A 30 5.49 0.14 1.63
C PHE A 30 6.95 -0.01 1.14
N ILE A 31 7.69 -0.98 1.68
CA ILE A 31 9.03 -1.35 1.18
C ILE A 31 8.97 -1.78 -0.29
N LEU A 32 8.06 -2.68 -0.64
CA LEU A 32 7.90 -3.14 -2.03
C LEU A 32 7.52 -1.99 -2.97
N HIS A 33 6.66 -1.08 -2.50
CA HIS A 33 6.28 0.11 -3.26
C HIS A 33 7.48 1.03 -3.50
N ILE A 34 8.34 1.28 -2.50
CA ILE A 34 9.59 2.05 -2.69
C ILE A 34 10.53 1.33 -3.68
N ARG A 35 10.69 0.01 -3.56
CA ARG A 35 11.51 -0.79 -4.49
C ARG A 35 11.02 -0.66 -5.93
N SER A 36 9.70 -0.64 -6.15
CA SER A 36 9.10 -0.54 -7.49
C SER A 36 9.52 0.73 -8.26
N TYR A 37 9.92 1.80 -7.57
CA TYR A 37 10.41 3.02 -8.23
C TYR A 37 11.80 2.83 -8.87
N LYS A 38 12.57 1.81 -8.48
CA LYS A 38 13.94 1.55 -8.96
C LYS A 38 14.91 2.74 -8.79
N ILE A 39 14.59 3.68 -7.91
CA ILE A 39 15.44 4.85 -7.58
C ILE A 39 16.42 4.51 -6.44
N VAL A 40 15.95 3.77 -5.44
CA VAL A 40 16.74 3.42 -4.25
C VAL A 40 17.28 1.99 -4.41
N PRO A 41 18.59 1.75 -4.20
CA PRO A 41 19.15 0.40 -4.27
C PRO A 41 18.49 -0.55 -3.24
N SER A 42 18.32 -1.82 -3.59
CA SER A 42 17.59 -2.82 -2.77
C SER A 42 18.01 -2.90 -1.31
N LYS A 43 19.30 -2.67 -1.00
CA LYS A 43 19.84 -2.68 0.37
C LYS A 43 19.38 -1.48 1.23
N TRP A 44 19.06 -0.36 0.59
CA TRP A 44 18.68 0.90 1.25
C TRP A 44 17.16 1.12 1.34
N VAL A 45 16.35 0.32 0.63
CA VAL A 45 14.89 0.50 0.55
C VAL A 45 14.24 0.52 1.93
N ALA A 46 14.57 -0.44 2.81
CA ALA A 46 14.00 -0.49 4.16
C ALA A 46 14.39 0.71 5.02
N TYR A 47 15.63 1.19 4.86
CA TYR A 47 16.11 2.40 5.56
C TYR A 47 15.38 3.65 5.07
N SER A 48 15.23 3.82 3.75
CA SER A 48 14.46 4.92 3.16
C SER A 48 12.99 4.90 3.58
N ALA A 49 12.36 3.71 3.67
CA ALA A 49 11.01 3.55 4.19
C ALA A 49 10.87 4.09 5.63
N THR A 50 11.81 3.73 6.50
CA THR A 50 11.84 4.19 7.89
C THR A 50 12.05 5.70 7.99
N ILE A 51 12.98 6.27 7.21
CA ILE A 51 13.19 7.73 7.17
C ILE A 51 11.90 8.46 6.77
N ILE A 52 11.21 8.00 5.72
CA ILE A 52 9.96 8.63 5.28
C ILE A 52 8.93 8.61 6.41
N LEU A 53 8.76 7.48 7.11
CA LEU A 53 7.83 7.39 8.25
C LEU A 53 8.21 8.35 9.39
N ILE A 54 9.51 8.49 9.68
CA ILE A 54 9.98 9.46 10.68
C ILE A 54 9.65 10.88 10.25
N ILE A 55 9.92 11.25 8.99
CA ILE A 55 9.60 12.58 8.46
C ILE A 55 8.09 12.84 8.52
N GLU A 56 7.26 11.87 8.14
CA GLU A 56 5.79 12.01 8.23
C GLU A 56 5.31 12.20 9.66
N MET A 57 5.89 11.47 10.61
CA MET A 57 5.59 11.65 12.04
C MET A 57 6.02 13.04 12.53
N LEU A 58 7.22 13.50 12.15
CA LEU A 58 7.70 14.84 12.49
C LEU A 58 6.82 15.95 11.91
N ILE A 59 6.31 15.77 10.68
CA ILE A 59 5.36 16.70 10.07
C ILE A 59 4.07 16.76 10.89
N VAL A 60 3.50 15.61 11.29
CA VAL A 60 2.31 15.57 12.15
C VAL A 60 2.55 16.32 13.46
N LEU A 61 3.70 16.06 14.12
CA LEU A 61 4.06 16.73 15.37
C LEU A 61 4.27 18.24 15.16
N GLY A 62 4.92 18.65 14.08
CA GLY A 62 5.14 20.05 13.73
C GLY A 62 3.82 20.81 13.56
N PHE A 63 2.86 20.25 12.83
CA PHE A 63 1.52 20.82 12.69
C PHE A 63 0.72 20.79 14.00
N ALA A 64 0.92 19.76 14.83
CA ALA A 64 0.26 19.65 16.13
C ALA A 64 0.82 20.62 17.18
N VAL A 65 2.08 21.03 17.08
CA VAL A 65 2.74 22.00 17.98
C VAL A 65 2.56 23.43 17.48
N GLY A 66 2.40 23.62 16.17
CA GLY A 66 2.24 24.94 15.56
C GLY A 66 3.54 25.55 15.02
N ASP A 67 4.61 24.77 14.81
CA ASP A 67 5.83 25.27 14.17
C ASP A 67 5.61 25.42 12.67
N VAL A 68 5.45 26.67 12.21
CA VAL A 68 4.96 26.96 10.85
C VAL A 68 6.05 26.76 9.81
N VAL A 69 7.19 27.42 9.97
CA VAL A 69 8.14 27.60 8.86
C VAL A 69 8.82 26.29 8.52
N LEU A 70 9.38 25.61 9.51
CA LEU A 70 10.12 24.36 9.29
C LEU A 70 9.19 23.25 8.81
N THR A 71 8.01 23.11 9.45
CA THR A 71 7.03 22.08 9.10
C THR A 71 6.48 22.30 7.68
N ASN A 72 6.10 23.53 7.32
CA ASN A 72 5.56 23.83 6.00
C ASN A 72 6.61 23.60 4.90
N MET A 73 7.85 24.04 5.09
CA MET A 73 8.93 23.82 4.13
C MET A 73 9.26 22.33 3.96
N THR A 74 9.34 21.59 5.07
CA THR A 74 9.57 20.14 5.05
C THR A 74 8.44 19.41 4.33
N THR A 75 7.20 19.83 4.57
CA THR A 75 6.00 19.27 3.94
C THR A 75 5.99 19.52 2.44
N ILE A 76 6.26 20.76 2.00
CA ILE A 76 6.35 21.09 0.57
C ILE A 76 7.46 20.27 -0.09
N LEU A 77 8.64 20.21 0.52
CA LEU A 77 9.77 19.45 -0.01
C LEU A 77 9.42 17.96 -0.16
N LEU A 78 8.81 17.35 0.86
CA LEU A 78 8.39 15.96 0.83
C LEU A 78 7.35 15.70 -0.27
N LEU A 79 6.34 16.56 -0.39
CA LEU A 79 5.29 16.44 -1.41
C LEU A 79 5.83 16.64 -2.83
N VAL A 80 6.77 17.58 -3.02
CA VAL A 80 7.46 17.78 -4.31
C VAL A 80 8.31 16.55 -4.65
N ALA A 81 9.10 16.04 -3.71
CA ALA A 81 9.94 14.85 -3.90
C ALA A 81 9.09 13.65 -4.32
N PHE A 82 7.97 13.37 -3.64
CA PHE A 82 7.06 12.29 -4.04
C PHE A 82 6.42 12.56 -5.40
N SER A 83 6.04 13.80 -5.71
CA SER A 83 5.47 14.14 -7.02
C SER A 83 6.46 13.91 -8.17
N VAL A 84 7.74 14.21 -7.95
CA VAL A 84 8.82 13.91 -8.91
C VAL A 84 9.01 12.40 -9.05
N MET A 85 9.09 11.64 -7.94
CA MET A 85 9.21 10.17 -7.98
C MET A 85 8.04 9.52 -8.73
N LEU A 86 6.82 10.00 -8.49
CA LEU A 86 5.62 9.54 -9.19
C LEU A 86 5.69 9.84 -10.69
N LYS A 87 6.17 11.02 -11.09
CA LYS A 87 6.34 11.38 -12.51
C LYS A 87 7.43 10.57 -13.21
N LEU A 88 8.49 10.20 -12.48
CA LEU A 88 9.58 9.38 -13.00
C LEU A 88 9.18 7.92 -13.18
N LYS A 89 8.21 7.42 -12.38
CA LYS A 89 7.59 6.11 -12.58
C LYS A 89 6.77 6.16 -13.87
N LYS A 90 7.40 5.78 -15.00
CA LYS A 90 6.81 5.78 -16.35
C LYS A 90 5.68 4.75 -16.56
N GLU A 91 5.37 3.92 -15.57
CA GLU A 91 4.32 2.90 -15.67
C GLU A 91 2.97 3.44 -15.17
N THR A 92 1.95 3.25 -16.00
CA THR A 92 0.60 3.82 -15.96
C THR A 92 -0.32 3.32 -14.85
N ASP A 93 0.20 2.61 -13.84
CA ASP A 93 -0.65 1.96 -12.85
C ASP A 93 -0.67 2.69 -11.49
N ASP A 94 -1.90 2.90 -11.00
CA ASP A 94 -2.29 3.59 -9.78
C ASP A 94 -1.30 3.49 -8.60
N CYS A 95 -0.73 4.63 -8.20
CA CYS A 95 0.14 4.72 -7.04
C CYS A 95 -0.65 4.68 -5.71
N GLY A 96 -0.36 3.71 -4.85
CA GLY A 96 -1.09 3.44 -3.60
C GLY A 96 -0.57 4.18 -2.37
N CYS A 97 -0.38 5.51 -2.43
CA CYS A 97 0.19 6.26 -1.29
C CYS A 97 -0.68 6.26 -0.01
N PHE A 98 -2.00 6.04 -0.13
CA PHE A 98 -2.97 6.06 0.98
C PHE A 98 -3.69 4.71 1.17
N GLY A 99 -3.02 3.59 0.86
CA GLY A 99 -3.60 2.26 0.98
C GLY A 99 -4.74 2.00 -0.03
N ASP A 100 -5.77 1.25 0.37
CA ASP A 100 -6.88 0.84 -0.51
C ASP A 100 -7.95 1.92 -0.77
N ILE A 101 -7.74 3.17 -0.36
CA ILE A 101 -8.72 4.25 -0.57
C ILE A 101 -8.61 4.73 -2.03
N SER A 102 -9.35 4.07 -2.92
CA SER A 102 -9.28 4.25 -4.38
C SER A 102 -9.47 5.70 -4.83
N TRP A 103 -10.38 6.45 -4.20
CA TRP A 103 -10.68 7.84 -4.58
C TRP A 103 -9.48 8.79 -4.36
N LEU A 104 -8.75 8.63 -3.25
CA LEU A 104 -7.60 9.49 -2.91
C LEU A 104 -6.34 9.18 -3.75
N ASN A 105 -6.29 8.00 -4.35
CA ASN A 105 -5.16 7.53 -5.13
C ASN A 105 -5.32 7.79 -6.65
N ARG A 106 -6.50 8.20 -7.11
CA ARG A 106 -6.78 8.35 -8.55
C ARG A 106 -5.97 9.47 -9.21
N LEU A 107 -5.66 10.55 -8.48
CA LEU A 107 -4.91 11.70 -8.98
C LEU A 107 -3.85 12.14 -7.96
N PRO A 108 -2.75 11.37 -7.80
CA PRO A 108 -1.79 11.61 -6.73
C PRO A 108 -1.04 12.94 -6.92
N LEU A 109 -0.79 13.36 -8.17
CA LEU A 109 -0.19 14.67 -8.48
C LEU A 109 -1.12 15.83 -8.12
N LEU A 110 -2.42 15.74 -8.45
CA LEU A 110 -3.40 16.78 -8.12
C LEU A 110 -3.55 16.92 -6.61
N ARG A 111 -3.66 15.80 -5.89
CA ARG A 111 -3.72 15.80 -4.42
C ARG A 111 -2.50 16.49 -3.82
N ASN A 112 -1.29 16.11 -4.25
CA ASN A 112 -0.06 16.72 -3.74
C ASN A 112 -0.01 18.22 -4.08
N ALA A 113 -0.46 18.64 -5.28
CA ALA A 113 -0.55 20.04 -5.66
C ALA A 113 -1.52 20.83 -4.77
N ILE A 114 -2.69 20.28 -4.45
CA ILE A 114 -3.65 20.91 -3.52
C ILE A 114 -3.04 21.06 -2.13
N LEU A 115 -2.39 20.02 -1.60
CA LEU A 115 -1.75 20.08 -0.28
C LEU A 115 -0.61 21.11 -0.26
N ILE A 116 0.23 21.17 -1.29
CA ILE A 116 1.28 22.19 -1.43
C ILE A 116 0.66 23.59 -1.44
N PHE A 117 -0.43 23.79 -2.18
CA PHE A 117 -1.13 25.08 -2.24
C PHE A 117 -1.71 25.50 -0.88
N LEU A 118 -2.33 24.57 -0.13
CA LEU A 118 -2.84 24.83 1.22
C LEU A 118 -1.70 25.24 2.17
N VAL A 119 -0.59 24.51 2.16
CA VAL A 119 0.58 24.81 2.99
C VAL A 119 1.23 26.14 2.59
N ALA A 120 1.24 26.46 1.30
CA ALA A 120 1.74 27.74 0.80
C ALA A 120 0.87 28.90 1.28
N ILE A 121 -0.47 28.77 1.28
CA ILE A 121 -1.37 29.78 1.86
C ILE A 121 -1.06 29.98 3.34
N ASP A 122 -0.89 28.90 4.08
CA ASP A 122 -0.64 28.96 5.52
C ASP A 122 0.67 29.70 5.87
N LEU A 123 1.71 29.57 5.04
CA LEU A 123 2.96 30.34 5.20
C LEU A 123 2.74 31.86 5.21
N PHE A 124 1.78 32.38 4.43
CA PHE A 124 1.49 33.81 4.33
C PHE A 124 0.60 34.35 5.44
N ILE A 125 -0.13 33.49 6.17
CA ILE A 125 -1.10 33.92 7.18
C ILE A 125 -0.43 34.29 8.52
N HIS A 126 0.78 33.77 8.78
CA HIS A 126 1.79 34.16 9.80
C HIS A 126 1.37 34.57 11.23
N THR A 127 0.13 34.34 11.67
CA THR A 127 -0.30 34.63 13.05
C THR A 127 -0.78 33.36 13.75
N ARG A 128 0.17 32.59 14.32
CA ARG A 128 -0.15 31.48 15.23
C ARG A 128 0.07 31.91 16.67
N GLU A 129 -1.03 31.98 17.42
CA GLU A 129 -0.97 31.94 18.87
C GLU A 129 -1.13 30.50 19.31
N PHE A 130 -0.19 30.03 20.13
CA PHE A 130 -0.20 28.68 20.67
C PHE A 130 -1.38 28.53 21.62
N MET A 131 -2.44 27.84 21.18
CA MET A 131 -3.57 27.51 22.05
C MET A 131 -3.52 26.05 22.45
N PHE A 132 -3.36 25.79 23.76
CA PHE A 132 -3.34 24.44 24.35
C PHE A 132 -4.47 23.52 23.85
N GLY A 133 -5.67 24.09 23.63
CA GLY A 133 -6.81 23.34 23.10
C GLY A 133 -6.58 22.78 21.69
N GLN A 134 -5.83 23.47 20.82
CA GLN A 134 -5.55 23.01 19.46
C GLN A 134 -4.67 21.75 19.48
N ASN A 135 -3.66 21.72 20.35
CA ASN A 135 -2.77 20.57 20.48
C ASN A 135 -3.53 19.33 20.99
N ILE A 136 -4.44 19.51 21.96
CA ILE A 136 -5.29 18.41 22.43
C ILE A 136 -6.12 17.85 21.27
N ILE A 137 -6.75 18.71 20.47
CA ILE A 137 -7.54 18.30 19.31
C ILE A 137 -6.68 17.54 18.30
N ALA A 138 -5.46 18.03 18.01
CA ALA A 138 -4.52 17.37 17.11
C ALA A 138 -4.11 15.98 17.62
N ILE A 139 -3.76 15.85 18.90
CA ILE A 139 -3.40 14.58 19.53
C ILE A 139 -4.58 13.61 19.50
N CYS A 140 -5.78 14.05 19.90
CA CYS A 140 -6.99 13.24 19.83
C CYS A 140 -7.29 12.77 18.39
N THR A 141 -7.07 13.65 17.41
CA THR A 141 -7.22 13.33 15.98
C THR A 141 -6.22 12.27 15.55
N PHE A 142 -4.94 12.42 15.88
CA PHE A 142 -3.89 11.44 15.56
C PHE A 142 -4.21 10.06 16.16
N LEU A 143 -4.57 10.01 17.46
CA LEU A 143 -4.92 8.78 18.15
C LEU A 143 -6.21 8.15 17.56
N GLY A 144 -7.22 8.97 17.26
CA GLY A 144 -8.47 8.52 16.65
C GLY A 144 -8.26 7.90 15.27
N VAL A 145 -7.44 8.53 14.42
CA VAL A 145 -7.05 7.99 13.11
C VAL A 145 -6.27 6.68 13.28
N GLY A 146 -5.31 6.64 14.20
CA GLY A 146 -4.54 5.43 14.49
C GLY A 146 -5.42 4.27 14.94
N ALA A 147 -6.35 4.51 15.87
CA ALA A 147 -7.32 3.52 16.33
C ALA A 147 -8.23 3.04 15.20
N TYR A 148 -8.73 3.94 14.35
CA TYR A 148 -9.53 3.60 13.18
C TYR A 148 -8.78 2.66 12.22
N ILE A 149 -7.55 3.02 11.83
CA ILE A 149 -6.74 2.20 10.92
C ILE A 149 -6.40 0.85 11.55
N LEU A 150 -6.10 0.80 12.85
CA LEU A 150 -5.84 -0.44 13.57
C LEU A 150 -7.07 -1.37 13.56
N VAL A 151 -8.25 -0.84 13.90
CA VAL A 151 -9.51 -1.61 13.87
C VAL A 151 -9.78 -2.12 12.46
N LYS A 152 -9.63 -1.27 11.46
CA LYS A 152 -9.77 -1.66 10.04
C LYS A 152 -8.82 -2.80 9.67
N ALA A 153 -7.54 -2.68 10.00
CA ALA A 153 -6.54 -3.71 9.73
C ALA A 153 -6.87 -5.06 10.41
N VAL A 154 -7.39 -5.02 11.64
CA VAL A 154 -7.84 -6.23 12.36
C VAL A 154 -9.05 -6.87 11.68
N VAL A 155 -10.03 -6.06 11.26
CA VAL A 155 -11.22 -6.54 10.55
C VAL A 155 -10.85 -7.16 9.20
N ASP A 156 -10.02 -6.48 8.42
CA ASP A 156 -9.59 -6.95 7.10
C ASP A 156 -8.78 -8.24 7.22
N ARG A 157 -7.95 -8.38 8.25
CA ARG A 157 -7.25 -9.63 8.54
C ARG A 157 -8.20 -10.78 8.87
N LYS A 158 -9.24 -10.56 9.67
CA LYS A 158 -10.25 -11.60 9.97
C LYS A 158 -11.03 -12.00 8.72
N ARG A 159 -11.35 -11.06 7.83
CA ARG A 159 -12.00 -11.34 6.55
C ARG A 159 -11.09 -12.19 5.66
N LEU A 160 -9.83 -11.80 5.56
CA LEU A 160 -8.81 -12.54 4.81
C LEU A 160 -8.66 -13.99 5.30
N GLU A 161 -8.60 -14.20 6.61
CA GLU A 161 -8.49 -15.55 7.19
C GLU A 161 -9.70 -16.42 6.83
N LYS A 162 -10.91 -15.86 6.83
CA LYS A 162 -12.13 -16.57 6.38
C LYS A 162 -12.05 -16.93 4.89
N TRP A 163 -11.59 -15.99 4.05
CA TRP A 163 -11.44 -16.18 2.62
C TRP A 163 -10.45 -17.30 2.28
N VAL A 164 -9.25 -17.25 2.88
CA VAL A 164 -8.23 -18.29 2.70
C VAL A 164 -8.80 -19.65 3.11
N LEU A 165 -9.51 -19.72 4.23
CA LEU A 165 -10.09 -20.99 4.71
C LEU A 165 -11.14 -21.55 3.76
N GLU A 166 -11.98 -20.70 3.17
CA GLU A 166 -12.95 -21.11 2.15
C GLU A 166 -12.27 -21.61 0.87
N ILE A 167 -11.24 -20.89 0.39
CA ILE A 167 -10.46 -21.28 -0.78
C ILE A 167 -9.78 -22.64 -0.54
N LYS A 168 -9.17 -22.85 0.64
CA LYS A 168 -8.54 -24.13 0.99
C LYS A 168 -9.52 -25.28 1.09
N ARG A 169 -10.73 -25.03 1.60
CA ARG A 169 -11.81 -26.03 1.61
C ARG A 169 -12.25 -26.40 0.19
N PHE A 170 -12.32 -25.41 -0.70
CA PHE A 170 -12.70 -25.61 -2.09
C PHE A 170 -11.65 -26.40 -2.87
N THR A 171 -10.36 -26.11 -2.66
CA THR A 171 -9.27 -26.80 -3.37
C THR A 171 -8.87 -28.14 -2.76
N GLY A 172 -9.19 -28.37 -1.48
CA GLY A 172 -8.62 -29.48 -0.71
C GLY A 172 -7.12 -29.33 -0.40
N ASP A 173 -6.50 -28.21 -0.81
CA ASP A 173 -5.07 -27.98 -0.65
C ASP A 173 -4.77 -27.21 0.65
N ASN A 174 -4.25 -27.94 1.62
CA ASN A 174 -3.80 -27.38 2.88
C ASN A 174 -2.34 -26.88 2.84
N GLN A 175 -1.54 -27.33 1.87
CA GLN A 175 -0.11 -27.06 1.79
C GLN A 175 0.21 -25.72 1.13
N SER A 176 -0.60 -25.27 0.17
CA SER A 176 -0.38 -23.97 -0.47
C SER A 176 -0.28 -22.83 0.53
N ARG A 177 0.83 -22.09 0.40
CA ARG A 177 1.16 -20.91 1.22
C ARG A 177 0.86 -19.59 0.51
N THR A 178 0.56 -19.64 -0.79
CA THR A 178 0.41 -18.48 -1.66
C THR A 178 -0.88 -18.60 -2.46
N ILE A 179 -1.71 -17.57 -2.39
CA ILE A 179 -2.93 -17.42 -3.18
C ILE A 179 -2.80 -16.11 -3.98
N ILE A 180 -3.04 -16.15 -5.28
CA ILE A 180 -2.83 -15.02 -6.19
C ILE A 180 -4.17 -14.66 -6.82
N PHE A 181 -4.60 -13.41 -6.70
CA PHE A 181 -5.83 -12.90 -7.28
C PHE A 181 -5.48 -12.07 -8.52
N LEU A 182 -6.02 -12.46 -9.67
CA LEU A 182 -5.76 -11.83 -10.97
C LEU A 182 -7.08 -11.50 -11.69
N ASP A 183 -7.08 -10.41 -12.45
CA ASP A 183 -8.14 -10.08 -13.41
C ASP A 183 -7.51 -9.99 -14.80
N TYR A 184 -8.12 -10.64 -15.78
CA TYR A 184 -7.57 -10.69 -17.14
C TYR A 184 -7.45 -9.32 -17.82
N ASN A 185 -8.21 -8.33 -17.35
CA ASN A 185 -8.14 -6.95 -17.86
C ASN A 185 -7.00 -6.13 -17.25
N GLN A 186 -6.18 -6.71 -16.36
CA GLN A 186 -5.07 -5.99 -15.74
C GLN A 186 -3.95 -5.74 -16.75
N PRO A 187 -3.42 -4.51 -16.84
CA PRO A 187 -2.39 -4.14 -17.83
C PRO A 187 -1.07 -4.88 -17.60
N ASN A 188 -0.73 -5.18 -16.35
CA ASN A 188 0.48 -5.88 -15.95
C ASN A 188 0.36 -7.42 -15.99
N LEU A 189 -0.78 -7.97 -16.43
CA LEU A 189 -1.00 -9.42 -16.43
C LEU A 189 0.13 -10.16 -17.14
N LYS A 190 0.51 -9.73 -18.35
CA LYS A 190 1.58 -10.36 -19.16
C LYS A 190 2.90 -10.49 -18.42
N GLU A 191 3.26 -9.50 -17.59
CA GLU A 191 4.47 -9.57 -16.79
C GLU A 191 4.33 -10.58 -15.67
N ILE A 192 3.19 -10.58 -14.96
CA ILE A 192 2.86 -11.57 -13.93
C ILE A 192 2.91 -12.98 -14.51
N GLU A 193 2.38 -13.21 -15.72
CA GLU A 193 2.42 -14.54 -16.36
C GLU A 193 3.84 -15.04 -16.60
N ARG A 194 4.77 -14.16 -17.01
CA ARG A 194 6.17 -14.53 -17.20
C ARG A 194 6.79 -14.96 -15.87
N VAL A 195 6.57 -14.19 -14.81
CA VAL A 195 7.13 -14.51 -13.49
C VAL A 195 6.47 -15.76 -12.88
N LEU A 196 5.18 -16.02 -13.18
CA LEU A 196 4.48 -17.22 -12.75
C LEU A 196 5.08 -18.50 -13.34
N LEU A 197 5.53 -18.48 -14.59
CA LEU A 197 6.14 -19.66 -15.21
C LEU A 197 7.40 -20.12 -14.47
N ASP A 198 8.19 -19.17 -14.00
CA ASP A 198 9.42 -19.44 -13.24
C ASP A 198 9.17 -19.56 -11.72
N TYR A 199 7.91 -19.43 -11.26
CA TYR A 199 7.62 -19.36 -9.84
C TYR A 199 7.79 -20.73 -9.16
N PRO A 200 8.68 -20.84 -8.16
CA PRO A 200 9.19 -22.14 -7.71
C PRO A 200 8.23 -22.97 -6.85
N THR A 201 7.12 -22.38 -6.41
CA THR A 201 6.19 -23.02 -5.46
C THR A 201 4.80 -23.07 -6.06
N GLN A 202 4.09 -24.17 -5.85
CA GLN A 202 2.68 -24.25 -6.20
C GLN A 202 1.91 -23.12 -5.50
N ALA A 203 1.08 -22.43 -6.29
CA ALA A 203 0.23 -21.35 -5.85
C ALA A 203 -1.21 -21.64 -6.30
N ILE A 204 -2.16 -21.12 -5.53
CA ILE A 204 -3.57 -21.12 -5.94
C ILE A 204 -3.83 -19.80 -6.66
N ILE A 205 -4.18 -19.84 -7.93
CA ILE A 205 -4.44 -18.66 -8.76
C ILE A 205 -5.94 -18.53 -8.94
N ILE A 206 -6.52 -17.47 -8.38
CA ILE A 206 -7.92 -17.11 -8.59
C ILE A 206 -7.96 -16.10 -9.73
N LEU A 207 -8.42 -16.54 -10.89
CA LEU A 207 -8.46 -15.75 -12.11
C LEU A 207 -9.89 -15.32 -12.40
N LYS A 208 -10.09 -14.01 -12.53
CA LYS A 208 -11.33 -13.44 -13.04
C LYS A 208 -11.19 -13.23 -14.55
N GLY A 209 -12.10 -13.85 -15.31
CA GLY A 209 -12.12 -13.75 -16.77
C GLY A 209 -13.13 -14.70 -17.41
N PRO A 210 -13.22 -14.72 -18.74
CA PRO A 210 -14.10 -15.64 -19.44
C PRO A 210 -13.61 -17.09 -19.31
N ALA A 211 -14.54 -18.04 -19.25
CA ALA A 211 -14.24 -19.46 -19.00
C ALA A 211 -13.21 -20.07 -19.98
N TRP A 212 -13.21 -19.65 -21.24
CA TRP A 212 -12.24 -20.13 -22.23
C TRP A 212 -10.80 -19.73 -21.87
N LEU A 213 -10.58 -18.53 -21.34
CA LEU A 213 -9.26 -18.05 -20.95
C LEU A 213 -8.76 -18.82 -19.74
N ILE A 214 -9.65 -19.07 -18.77
CA ILE A 214 -9.32 -19.82 -17.56
C ILE A 214 -8.83 -21.22 -17.91
N LYS A 215 -9.52 -21.91 -18.84
CA LYS A 215 -9.08 -23.23 -19.33
C LYS A 215 -7.70 -23.20 -20.02
N ILE A 216 -7.43 -22.16 -20.82
CA ILE A 216 -6.11 -22.00 -21.45
C ILE A 216 -5.03 -21.80 -20.38
N LYS A 217 -5.30 -20.98 -19.36
CA LYS A 217 -4.35 -20.72 -18.27
C LYS A 217 -4.14 -21.92 -17.37
N GLU A 218 -5.17 -22.68 -17.07
CA GLU A 218 -5.07 -23.96 -16.37
C GLU A 218 -4.14 -24.94 -17.11
N ALA A 219 -4.27 -25.04 -18.45
CA ALA A 219 -3.39 -25.87 -19.26
C ALA A 219 -1.95 -25.35 -19.33
N ALA A 220 -1.75 -24.04 -19.31
CA ALA A 220 -0.42 -23.40 -19.37
C ALA A 220 0.31 -23.44 -18.02
N TRP A 221 -0.42 -23.30 -16.91
CA TRP A 221 0.14 -23.18 -15.56
C TRP A 221 -0.01 -24.49 -14.76
N LYS A 222 0.45 -25.60 -15.33
CA LYS A 222 0.27 -26.95 -14.76
C LYS A 222 0.80 -27.13 -13.33
N GLN A 223 1.77 -26.33 -12.91
CA GLN A 223 2.34 -26.34 -11.57
C GLN A 223 1.49 -25.58 -10.53
N HIS A 224 0.41 -24.93 -10.95
CA HIS A 224 -0.45 -24.10 -10.12
C HIS A 224 -1.91 -24.59 -10.19
N ILE A 225 -2.69 -24.26 -9.16
CA ILE A 225 -4.12 -24.57 -9.13
C ILE A 225 -4.87 -23.33 -9.61
N VAL A 226 -5.45 -23.37 -10.80
CA VAL A 226 -6.20 -22.24 -11.37
C VAL A 226 -7.69 -22.40 -11.04
N ILE A 227 -8.29 -21.37 -10.45
CA ILE A 227 -9.70 -21.36 -10.04
C ILE A 227 -10.39 -20.18 -10.70
N ASP A 228 -11.56 -20.43 -11.27
CA ASP A 228 -12.45 -19.36 -11.69
C ASP A 228 -13.03 -18.62 -10.47
N SER A 229 -12.81 -17.30 -10.42
CA SER A 229 -13.43 -16.41 -9.44
C SER A 229 -14.96 -16.59 -9.33
N SER A 230 -15.64 -17.00 -10.39
CA SER A 230 -17.10 -17.20 -10.43
C SER A 230 -17.58 -18.37 -9.58
N CYS A 231 -16.70 -19.37 -9.35
CA CYS A 231 -16.96 -20.51 -8.45
C CYS A 231 -17.02 -20.08 -6.98
N LEU A 232 -16.47 -18.91 -6.66
CA LEU A 232 -16.28 -18.38 -5.31
C LEU A 232 -17.33 -17.31 -4.96
N LYS A 233 -18.60 -17.55 -5.30
CA LYS A 233 -19.71 -16.58 -5.12
C LYS A 233 -19.82 -16.00 -3.71
N LYS A 234 -19.45 -16.78 -2.68
CA LYS A 234 -19.52 -16.41 -1.26
C LYS A 234 -18.40 -15.47 -0.80
N LEU A 235 -17.29 -15.39 -1.55
CA LEU A 235 -16.17 -14.52 -1.24
C LEU A 235 -16.49 -13.02 -1.45
N GLY A 236 -17.71 -12.70 -1.90
CA GLY A 236 -18.22 -11.34 -2.02
C GLY A 236 -17.58 -10.57 -3.17
N LYS A 237 -17.81 -9.25 -3.21
CA LYS A 237 -17.14 -8.34 -4.14
C LYS A 237 -15.68 -8.17 -3.70
N LEU A 238 -14.86 -9.19 -3.89
CA LEU A 238 -13.41 -9.01 -3.86
C LEU A 238 -13.08 -7.95 -4.91
N ASP A 239 -12.32 -6.95 -4.49
CA ASP A 239 -11.82 -5.95 -5.41
C ASP A 239 -10.67 -6.57 -6.23
N TYR A 240 -11.03 -7.06 -7.42
CA TYR A 240 -10.13 -7.61 -8.43
C TYR A 240 -9.50 -6.51 -9.31
N GLN A 241 -9.73 -5.22 -9.03
CA GLN A 241 -9.18 -4.15 -9.87
C GLN A 241 -7.65 -4.13 -9.85
N LYS A 242 -7.03 -4.63 -8.78
CA LYS A 242 -5.57 -4.74 -8.65
C LYS A 242 -5.15 -6.17 -8.36
N PRO A 243 -4.02 -6.63 -8.93
CA PRO A 243 -3.49 -7.93 -8.58
C PRO A 243 -3.11 -7.94 -7.10
N LYS A 244 -3.40 -9.03 -6.40
CA LYS A 244 -3.11 -9.19 -4.98
C LYS A 244 -2.55 -10.58 -4.72
N ILE A 245 -1.48 -10.67 -3.94
CA ILE A 245 -0.97 -11.94 -3.40
C ILE A 245 -1.36 -12.03 -1.94
N VAL A 246 -1.88 -13.17 -1.53
CA VAL A 246 -2.11 -13.53 -0.13
C VAL A 246 -1.11 -14.62 0.23
N VAL A 247 -0.18 -14.29 1.12
CA VAL A 247 0.90 -15.18 1.54
C VAL A 247 0.86 -15.44 3.03
N ARG A 248 1.16 -16.67 3.44
CA ARG A 248 1.35 -17.04 4.83
C ARG A 248 2.79 -16.79 5.27
N GLN A 249 3.01 -15.78 6.11
CA GLN A 249 4.31 -15.46 6.72
C GLN A 249 4.18 -15.41 8.25
N ASN A 250 5.11 -16.04 8.97
CA ASN A 250 5.12 -16.08 10.44
C ASN A 250 3.76 -16.47 11.04
N ARG A 251 3.13 -17.51 10.47
CA ARG A 251 1.78 -18.02 10.83
C ARG A 251 0.62 -17.05 10.56
N LYS A 252 0.86 -15.84 10.06
CA LYS A 252 -0.17 -14.85 9.72
C LYS A 252 -0.34 -14.74 8.20
N TRP A 253 -1.55 -14.46 7.75
CA TRP A 253 -1.82 -14.13 6.34
C TRP A 253 -1.60 -12.64 6.12
N LYS A 254 -0.89 -12.30 5.05
CA LYS A 254 -0.63 -10.92 4.62
C LYS A 254 -1.08 -10.74 3.17
N ILE A 255 -1.57 -9.55 2.87
CA ILE A 255 -1.90 -9.13 1.50
C ILE A 255 -0.73 -8.31 0.97
N ILE A 256 -0.23 -8.69 -0.20
CA ILE A 256 0.80 -7.99 -0.94
C ILE A 256 0.17 -7.42 -2.21
N SER A 257 0.21 -6.09 -2.35
CA SER A 257 -0.35 -5.37 -3.49
C SER A 257 0.61 -5.30 -4.68
N GLU A 258 1.91 -5.26 -4.42
CA GLU A 258 2.96 -5.21 -5.45
C GLU A 258 3.35 -6.64 -5.88
N VAL A 259 2.45 -7.30 -6.60
CA VAL A 259 2.54 -8.72 -6.97
C VAL A 259 3.83 -9.05 -7.71
N THR A 260 4.15 -8.29 -8.77
CA THR A 260 5.32 -8.52 -9.61
C THR A 260 6.63 -8.38 -8.82
N GLU A 261 6.79 -7.30 -8.07
CA GLU A 261 8.00 -7.04 -7.28
C GLU A 261 8.18 -8.07 -6.16
N TYR A 262 7.10 -8.49 -5.52
CA TYR A 262 7.14 -9.56 -4.54
C TYR A 262 7.60 -10.89 -5.16
N MET A 263 7.05 -11.26 -6.31
CA MET A 263 7.42 -12.52 -6.97
C MET A 263 8.88 -12.51 -7.44
N LYS A 264 9.37 -11.39 -7.97
CA LYS A 264 10.80 -11.21 -8.31
C LYS A 264 11.69 -11.36 -7.08
N ASP A 265 11.34 -10.72 -5.96
CA ASP A 265 12.06 -10.85 -4.70
C ASP A 265 12.12 -12.31 -4.19
N GLN A 266 11.03 -13.07 -4.34
CA GLN A 266 11.02 -14.50 -3.99
C GLN A 266 11.87 -15.35 -4.94
N ALA A 267 11.90 -15.03 -6.23
CA ALA A 267 12.75 -15.71 -7.20
C ALA A 267 14.24 -15.46 -6.93
N GLU A 268 14.62 -14.20 -6.65
CA GLU A 268 16.00 -13.82 -6.30
C GLU A 268 16.47 -14.54 -5.03
N LYS A 269 15.67 -14.53 -3.96
CA LYS A 269 16.03 -15.21 -2.68
C LYS A 269 16.27 -16.71 -2.82
N LYS A 270 15.63 -17.37 -3.78
CA LYS A 270 15.86 -18.79 -4.04
C LYS A 270 17.15 -19.04 -4.82
N SER A 271 17.61 -18.05 -5.60
CA SER A 271 18.85 -18.15 -6.38
C SER A 271 20.12 -17.93 -5.56
N GLU A 272 20.01 -17.32 -4.37
CA GLU A 272 21.15 -17.18 -3.46
C GLU A 272 21.56 -18.56 -2.94
N PRO A 273 22.82 -19.01 -3.17
CA PRO A 273 23.29 -20.29 -2.68
C PRO A 273 23.20 -20.32 -1.16
N VAL A 274 22.53 -21.34 -0.62
CA VAL A 274 22.53 -21.59 0.82
C VAL A 274 23.93 -22.07 1.19
N TYR A 275 24.79 -21.15 1.62
CA TYR A 275 26.09 -21.52 2.18
C TYR A 275 25.82 -22.29 3.48
N PRO A 276 26.31 -23.53 3.62
CA PRO A 276 26.25 -24.22 4.90
C PRO A 276 27.06 -23.39 5.90
N ILE A 277 26.40 -22.98 6.99
CA ILE A 277 27.01 -22.31 8.15
C ILE A 277 27.75 -23.36 8.97
#